data_AF-A0A7S9RG18-F1
#
_entry.id   AF-A0A7S9RG18-F1
#
_cell.length_a   1.000
_cell.length_b   1.000
_cell.length_c   1.000
_cell.angle_alpha   90.00
_cell.angle_beta   90.00
_cell.angle_gamma   90.00
#
_symmetry.space_group_name_H-M   'P 1'
#
loop_
_entity.id
_entity.type
_entity.pdbx_description
1 polymer ?
#
loop_
_entity_poly.entity_id
_entity_poly.type
_entity_poly.pdbx_seq_one_letter_code
_entity_poly.pdbx_strand_id
1 'polypeptide(L)'
;MKFIGIILLLLTSIFLIACSANQASNNASNSEIKELGKKYGGVYIFNRKFYDEIEKREAERKELRKNTKGKDLGGGLYAVNTKVIDEKLPQILSNGKQYYTSWIDYERQTKKTLPNIDAFYENKIKHITGQRGYEYATVLPLYLYIDDNEQPKYISISVGYDFEVTKYGLYGDEGRGFSLSRKETRYVKGGNKFYIEDLER
;
A
#
# COMPACT_ATOMS: atom_id res chain seq x y z
N MET A 1 -37.08 1.06 47.77
CA MET A 1 -36.75 2.23 46.91
C MET A 1 -35.26 2.56 46.88
N LYS A 2 -34.54 2.62 48.02
CA LYS A 2 -33.10 2.96 48.06
C LYS A 2 -32.17 1.91 47.39
N PHE A 3 -32.47 0.62 47.53
CA PHE A 3 -31.66 -0.47 46.92
C PHE A 3 -31.71 -0.52 45.39
N ILE A 4 -32.87 -0.25 44.78
CA ILE A 4 -33.03 -0.26 43.32
C ILE A 4 -32.24 0.89 42.68
N GLY A 5 -32.22 2.07 43.33
CA GLY A 5 -31.41 3.21 42.87
C GLY A 5 -29.91 2.91 42.90
N ILE A 6 -29.43 2.21 43.94
CA ILE A 6 -28.02 1.80 44.05
C ILE A 6 -27.65 0.80 42.96
N ILE A 7 -28.52 -0.17 42.66
CA ILE A 7 -28.29 -1.15 41.58
C ILE A 7 -28.26 -0.48 40.20
N LEU A 8 -29.18 0.46 39.94
CA LEU A 8 -29.23 1.19 38.67
C LEU A 8 -27.97 2.05 38.47
N LEU A 9 -27.47 2.66 39.55
CA LEU A 9 -26.26 3.50 39.53
C LEU A 9 -24.97 2.68 39.36
N LEU A 10 -24.96 1.45 39.88
CA LEU A 10 -23.89 0.47 39.62
C LEU A 10 -23.90 -0.02 38.16
N LEU A 11 -25.08 -0.29 37.58
CA LEU A 11 -25.19 -0.71 36.18
C LEU A 11 -24.77 0.39 35.19
N THR A 12 -25.13 1.65 35.45
CA THR A 12 -24.73 2.78 34.59
C THR A 12 -23.24 3.09 34.68
N SER A 13 -22.64 2.96 35.87
CA SER A 13 -21.18 3.13 36.02
C SER A 13 -20.40 2.02 35.32
N ILE A 14 -20.84 0.76 35.38
CA ILE A 14 -20.24 -0.36 34.62
C ILE A 14 -20.37 -0.11 33.11
N PHE A 15 -21.54 0.35 32.64
CA PHE A 15 -21.77 0.63 31.22
C PHE A 15 -20.87 1.77 30.70
N LEU A 16 -20.68 2.84 31.48
CA LEU A 16 -19.79 3.96 31.11
C LEU A 16 -18.30 3.56 31.11
N ILE A 17 -17.88 2.67 32.01
CA ILE A 17 -16.51 2.12 32.02
C ILE A 17 -16.29 1.22 30.79
N ALA A 18 -17.29 0.41 30.40
CA ALA A 18 -17.21 -0.43 29.20
C ALA A 18 -17.20 0.41 27.91
N CYS A 19 -17.99 1.48 27.81
CA CYS A 19 -17.98 2.39 26.67
C CYS A 19 -16.66 3.18 26.54
N SER A 20 -16.04 3.59 27.65
CA SER A 20 -14.76 4.30 27.62
C SER A 20 -13.56 3.39 27.36
N ALA A 21 -13.57 2.15 27.85
CA ALA A 21 -12.53 1.15 27.57
C ALA A 21 -12.49 0.74 26.08
N ASN A 22 -13.67 0.63 25.43
CA ASN A 22 -13.77 0.25 24.02
C ASN A 22 -13.31 1.36 23.05
N GLN A 23 -13.30 2.62 23.51
CA GLN A 23 -12.74 3.75 22.76
C GLN A 23 -11.23 3.96 22.98
N ALA A 24 -10.60 3.29 23.96
CA ALA A 24 -9.23 3.59 24.38
C ALA A 24 -8.15 2.55 24.01
N SER A 25 -8.44 1.40 23.37
CA SER A 25 -7.38 0.39 23.15
C SER A 25 -7.51 -0.64 22.01
N ASN A 26 -8.20 -0.35 20.90
CA ASN A 26 -8.12 -1.21 19.69
C ASN A 26 -6.99 -0.82 18.71
N ASN A 27 -5.93 -0.17 19.20
CA ASN A 27 -4.74 0.07 18.39
C ASN A 27 -3.80 -1.13 18.55
N ALA A 28 -3.61 -1.92 17.50
CA ALA A 28 -2.62 -2.99 17.50
C ALA A 28 -1.25 -2.42 17.89
N SER A 29 -0.49 -3.20 18.67
CA SER A 29 0.83 -2.80 19.11
C SER A 29 1.78 -2.66 17.91
N ASN A 30 2.76 -1.76 18.00
CA ASN A 30 3.80 -1.66 16.97
C ASN A 30 4.52 -3.00 16.73
N SER A 31 4.64 -3.85 17.74
CA SER A 31 5.18 -5.22 17.60
C SER A 31 4.28 -6.10 16.75
N GLU A 32 2.98 -6.06 16.97
CA GLU A 32 2.00 -6.82 16.20
C GLU A 32 1.98 -6.39 14.73
N ILE A 33 1.94 -5.09 14.46
CA ILE A 33 2.01 -4.56 13.09
C ILE A 33 3.31 -4.99 12.40
N LYS A 34 4.43 -5.03 13.13
CA LYS A 34 5.70 -5.55 12.60
C LYS A 34 5.63 -7.03 12.25
N GLU A 35 4.99 -7.85 13.08
CA GLU A 35 4.82 -9.27 12.82
C GLU A 35 3.92 -9.52 11.61
N LEU A 36 2.79 -8.80 11.52
CA LEU A 36 1.93 -8.81 10.34
C LEU A 36 2.71 -8.42 9.08
N GLY A 37 3.49 -7.33 9.13
CA GLY A 37 4.31 -6.90 8.00
C GLY A 37 5.38 -7.89 7.57
N LYS A 38 6.01 -8.60 8.51
CA LYS A 38 6.97 -9.66 8.18
C LYS A 38 6.28 -10.87 7.54
N LYS A 39 5.12 -11.25 8.06
CA LYS A 39 4.41 -12.46 7.65
C LYS A 39 3.64 -12.27 6.34
N TYR A 40 2.98 -11.13 6.19
CA TYR A 40 1.98 -10.88 5.15
C TYR A 40 2.33 -9.70 4.25
N GLY A 41 3.28 -8.85 4.64
CA GLY A 41 3.73 -7.75 3.80
C GLY A 41 4.48 -8.29 2.57
N GLY A 42 4.17 -7.74 1.40
CA GLY A 42 4.76 -8.19 0.13
C GLY A 42 3.90 -7.86 -1.08
N VAL A 43 4.23 -8.50 -2.21
CA VAL A 43 3.51 -8.34 -3.47
C VAL A 43 2.57 -9.53 -3.69
N TYR A 44 1.30 -9.24 -3.90
CA TYR A 44 0.23 -10.19 -4.17
C TYR A 44 -0.01 -10.22 -5.67
N ILE A 45 0.26 -11.36 -6.30
CA ILE A 45 0.35 -11.53 -7.75
C ILE A 45 -0.88 -12.33 -8.21
N PHE A 46 -1.77 -11.66 -8.95
CA PHE A 46 -3.04 -12.20 -9.42
C PHE A 46 -2.97 -12.78 -10.83
N ASN A 47 -1.94 -12.42 -11.59
CA ASN A 47 -1.66 -13.01 -12.89
C ASN A 47 -0.15 -13.22 -13.04
N ARG A 48 0.31 -14.47 -12.86
CA ARG A 48 1.75 -14.78 -12.87
C ARG A 48 2.39 -14.44 -14.22
N LYS A 49 1.72 -14.82 -15.32
CA LYS A 49 2.20 -14.60 -16.68
C LYS A 49 2.45 -13.11 -16.97
N PHE A 50 1.48 -12.24 -16.69
CA PHE A 50 1.63 -10.81 -16.95
C PHE A 50 2.60 -10.15 -15.98
N TYR A 51 2.67 -10.62 -14.73
CA TYR A 51 3.66 -10.12 -13.78
C TYR A 51 5.09 -10.37 -14.28
N ASP A 52 5.40 -11.60 -14.71
CA ASP A 52 6.72 -11.95 -15.22
C ASP A 52 7.04 -11.20 -16.53
N GLU A 53 6.04 -11.00 -17.39
CA GLU A 53 6.17 -10.18 -18.60
C GLU A 53 6.57 -8.73 -18.28
N ILE A 54 5.89 -8.10 -17.31
CA ILE A 54 6.17 -6.74 -16.88
C ILE A 54 7.55 -6.66 -16.22
N GLU A 55 7.90 -7.59 -15.32
CA GLU A 55 9.21 -7.60 -14.65
C GLU A 55 10.35 -7.63 -15.68
N LYS A 56 10.24 -8.49 -16.69
CA LYS A 56 11.21 -8.55 -17.79
C LYS A 56 11.25 -7.23 -18.57
N ARG A 57 10.10 -6.68 -18.97
CA ARG A 57 10.01 -5.45 -19.76
C ARG A 57 10.54 -4.24 -18.99
N GLU A 58 10.22 -4.10 -17.71
CA GLU A 58 10.70 -2.98 -16.89
C GLU A 58 12.19 -3.12 -16.55
N ALA A 59 12.73 -4.34 -16.46
CA ALA A 59 14.17 -4.55 -16.40
C ALA A 59 14.88 -4.08 -17.68
N GLU A 60 14.38 -4.47 -18.86
CA GLU A 60 14.90 -4.01 -20.16
C GLU A 60 14.78 -2.48 -20.31
N ARG A 61 13.64 -1.90 -19.93
CA ARG A 61 13.42 -0.45 -19.92
C ARG A 61 14.44 0.23 -19.01
N LYS A 62 14.65 -0.29 -17.79
CA LYS A 62 15.63 0.25 -16.83
C LYS A 62 17.06 0.25 -17.38
N GLU A 63 17.48 -0.83 -18.04
CA GLU A 63 18.81 -0.87 -18.68
C GLU A 63 18.90 0.12 -19.85
N LEU A 64 17.85 0.25 -20.65
CA LEU A 64 17.80 1.26 -21.71
C LEU A 64 17.85 2.69 -21.14
N ARG A 65 17.20 2.96 -19.99
CA ARG A 65 17.25 4.28 -19.33
C ARG A 65 18.68 4.63 -18.91
N LYS A 66 19.44 3.67 -18.38
CA LYS A 66 20.84 3.87 -17.98
C LYS A 66 21.75 4.19 -19.17
N ASN A 67 21.50 3.55 -20.32
CA ASN A 67 22.32 3.71 -21.53
C ASN A 67 21.91 4.92 -22.39
N THR A 68 20.75 5.53 -22.10
CA THR A 68 20.28 6.73 -22.80
C THR A 68 20.90 7.96 -22.15
N LYS A 69 21.77 8.68 -22.86
CA LYS A 69 22.34 9.94 -22.35
C LYS A 69 21.21 10.90 -21.98
N GLY A 70 21.14 11.27 -20.70
CA GLY A 70 20.25 12.32 -20.25
C GLY A 70 20.69 13.68 -20.79
N LYS A 71 19.73 14.56 -21.05
CA LYS A 71 20.02 15.98 -21.27
C LYS A 71 20.45 16.57 -19.92
N ASP A 72 21.67 17.10 -19.86
CA ASP A 72 22.14 17.84 -18.69
C ASP A 72 21.26 19.08 -18.49
N LEU A 73 20.73 19.24 -17.28
CA LEU A 73 19.91 20.38 -16.86
C LEU A 73 20.70 21.34 -15.95
N GLY A 74 21.98 21.06 -15.68
CA GLY A 74 22.82 21.79 -14.74
C GLY A 74 22.67 21.31 -13.30
N GLY A 75 23.66 21.60 -12.44
CA GLY A 75 23.62 21.26 -11.01
C GLY A 75 23.63 19.75 -10.69
N GLY A 76 24.08 18.91 -11.63
CA GLY A 76 24.07 17.45 -11.49
C GLY A 76 22.73 16.78 -11.83
N LEU A 77 21.76 17.53 -12.37
CA LEU A 77 20.46 17.02 -12.79
C LEU A 77 20.50 16.61 -14.27
N TYR A 78 20.02 15.41 -14.57
CA TYR A 78 19.90 14.90 -15.94
C TYR A 78 18.45 14.51 -16.25
N ALA A 79 17.90 15.02 -17.34
CA ALA A 79 16.62 14.56 -17.89
C ALA A 79 16.84 13.41 -18.87
N VAL A 80 16.43 12.20 -18.50
CA VAL A 80 16.36 11.08 -19.45
C VAL A 80 15.13 11.28 -20.34
N ASN A 81 15.33 11.24 -21.66
CA ASN A 81 14.20 11.29 -22.60
C ASN A 81 13.44 9.96 -22.57
N THR A 82 12.36 9.89 -21.80
CA THR A 82 11.54 8.67 -21.65
C THR A 82 10.83 8.29 -22.94
N LYS A 83 10.58 9.23 -23.87
CA LYS A 83 9.88 8.94 -25.13
C LYS A 83 10.59 7.88 -25.96
N VAL A 84 11.92 7.95 -26.05
CA VAL A 84 12.72 6.96 -26.80
C VAL A 84 12.59 5.56 -26.20
N ILE A 85 12.47 5.47 -24.88
CA ILE A 85 12.29 4.20 -24.18
C ILE A 85 10.86 3.68 -24.41
N ASP A 86 9.86 4.56 -24.38
CA ASP A 86 8.46 4.22 -24.62
C ASP A 86 8.21 3.76 -26.07
N GLU A 87 8.89 4.34 -27.04
CA GLU A 87 8.83 3.92 -28.45
C GLU A 87 9.49 2.55 -28.69
N LYS A 88 10.67 2.31 -28.09
CA LYS A 88 11.41 1.04 -28.27
C LYS A 88 10.84 -0.11 -27.46
N LEU A 89 10.40 0.16 -26.25
CA LEU A 89 9.93 -0.81 -25.27
C LEU A 89 8.59 -0.34 -24.71
N PRO A 90 7.52 -0.33 -25.53
CA PRO A 90 6.22 0.15 -25.09
C PRO A 90 5.69 -0.71 -23.94
N GLN A 91 4.92 -0.10 -23.04
CA GLN A 91 4.32 -0.78 -21.89
C GLN A 91 3.05 -1.53 -22.29
N ILE A 92 3.19 -2.46 -23.24
CA ILE A 92 2.09 -3.29 -23.78
C ILE A 92 2.32 -4.74 -23.39
N LEU A 93 1.26 -5.35 -22.86
CA LEU A 93 1.17 -6.77 -22.51
C LEU A 93 0.92 -7.64 -23.74
N SER A 94 1.15 -8.94 -23.61
CA SER A 94 0.88 -9.94 -24.66
C SER A 94 -0.59 -10.04 -25.09
N ASN A 95 -1.54 -9.46 -24.33
CA ASN A 95 -2.94 -9.31 -24.74
C ASN A 95 -3.23 -7.99 -25.49
N GLY A 96 -2.20 -7.22 -25.82
CA GLY A 96 -2.32 -5.94 -26.52
C GLY A 96 -2.73 -4.75 -25.64
N LYS A 97 -2.94 -4.96 -24.34
CA LYS A 97 -3.34 -3.89 -23.42
C LYS A 97 -2.13 -3.16 -22.84
N GLN A 98 -2.28 -1.86 -22.66
CA GLN A 98 -1.29 -1.07 -21.93
C GLN A 98 -1.33 -1.41 -20.44
N TYR A 99 -0.16 -1.66 -19.85
CA TYR A 99 -0.01 -1.81 -18.41
C TYR A 99 0.54 -0.52 -17.78
N TYR A 100 0.17 -0.33 -16.52
CA TYR A 100 0.66 0.75 -15.66
C TYR A 100 1.46 0.14 -14.51
N THR A 101 2.55 0.81 -14.13
CA THR A 101 3.47 0.38 -13.08
C THR A 101 3.04 0.76 -11.67
N SER A 102 2.08 1.69 -11.56
CA SER A 102 1.41 2.10 -10.33
C SER A 102 0.07 2.76 -10.64
N TRP A 103 -0.79 2.87 -9.64
CA TRP A 103 -2.01 3.68 -9.73
C TRP A 103 -1.68 5.16 -10.06
N ILE A 104 -0.60 5.71 -9.51
CA ILE A 104 -0.15 7.10 -9.77
C ILE A 104 0.17 7.29 -11.26
N ASP A 105 0.83 6.30 -11.87
CA ASP A 105 1.15 6.37 -13.30
C ASP A 105 -0.11 6.36 -14.16
N TYR A 106 -1.10 5.54 -13.78
CA TYR A 106 -2.41 5.53 -14.43
C TYR A 106 -3.11 6.88 -14.30
N GLU A 107 -3.28 7.42 -13.09
CA GLU A 107 -4.02 8.67 -12.89
C GLU A 107 -3.33 9.86 -13.55
N ARG A 108 -1.99 9.90 -13.49
CA ARG A 108 -1.20 10.97 -14.13
C ARG A 108 -1.36 10.96 -15.65
N GLN A 109 -1.36 9.78 -16.27
CA GLN A 109 -1.42 9.62 -17.73
C GLN A 109 -2.84 9.78 -18.27
N THR A 110 -3.83 9.25 -17.57
CA THR A 110 -5.23 9.23 -18.04
C THR A 110 -6.07 10.40 -17.55
N LYS A 111 -5.61 11.09 -16.50
CA LYS A 111 -6.39 12.12 -15.77
C LYS A 111 -7.69 11.59 -15.17
N LYS A 112 -7.80 10.27 -14.98
CA LYS A 112 -8.91 9.59 -14.32
C LYS A 112 -8.46 9.10 -12.94
N THR A 113 -9.34 9.15 -11.95
CA THR A 113 -9.10 8.50 -10.65
C THR A 113 -9.22 6.99 -10.82
N LEU A 114 -8.30 6.23 -10.21
CA LEU A 114 -8.39 4.79 -10.20
C LEU A 114 -9.50 4.35 -9.22
N PRO A 115 -10.46 3.51 -9.64
CA PRO A 115 -11.46 2.98 -8.73
C PRO A 115 -10.81 2.22 -7.56
N ASN A 116 -11.50 2.19 -6.42
CA ASN A 116 -11.10 1.32 -5.32
C ASN A 116 -11.01 -0.14 -5.79
N ILE A 117 -10.14 -0.89 -5.14
CA ILE A 117 -9.95 -2.31 -5.40
C ILE A 117 -11.29 -3.03 -5.14
N ASP A 118 -11.71 -3.88 -6.08
CA ASP A 118 -12.98 -4.59 -5.94
C ASP A 118 -12.90 -5.74 -4.92
N ALA A 119 -14.07 -6.27 -4.56
CA ALA A 119 -14.22 -7.32 -3.57
C ALA A 119 -13.47 -8.61 -3.93
N PHE A 120 -13.24 -8.91 -5.21
CA PHE A 120 -12.51 -10.11 -5.60
C PHE A 120 -11.06 -10.05 -5.08
N TYR A 121 -10.34 -8.96 -5.35
CA TYR A 121 -8.96 -8.82 -4.90
C TYR A 121 -8.88 -8.67 -3.38
N GLU A 122 -9.76 -7.87 -2.78
CA GLU A 122 -9.83 -7.68 -1.33
C GLU A 122 -10.02 -9.03 -0.60
N ASN A 123 -10.97 -9.86 -1.06
CA ASN A 123 -11.23 -11.16 -0.44
C ASN A 123 -10.03 -12.11 -0.55
N LYS A 124 -9.29 -12.09 -1.67
CA LYS A 124 -8.08 -12.91 -1.82
C LYS A 124 -6.95 -12.45 -0.89
N ILE A 125 -6.77 -11.14 -0.70
CA ILE A 125 -5.79 -10.63 0.27
C ILE A 125 -6.21 -11.01 1.70
N LYS A 126 -7.48 -10.79 2.06
CA LYS A 126 -8.04 -11.20 3.36
C LYS A 126 -7.91 -12.69 3.65
N HIS A 127 -8.01 -13.54 2.63
CA HIS A 127 -7.81 -14.98 2.79
C HIS A 127 -6.39 -15.32 3.30
N ILE A 128 -5.38 -14.59 2.83
CA ILE A 128 -3.98 -14.77 3.25
C ILE A 128 -3.73 -14.09 4.60
N THR A 129 -4.14 -12.84 4.75
CA THR A 129 -3.77 -12.01 5.92
C THR A 129 -4.68 -12.23 7.13
N GLY A 130 -5.87 -12.76 6.90
CA GLY A 130 -6.98 -12.74 7.86
C GLY A 130 -7.59 -11.34 7.97
N GLN A 131 -8.83 -11.27 8.47
CA GLN A 131 -9.57 -10.02 8.64
C GLN A 131 -8.77 -8.96 9.43
N ARG A 132 -8.24 -9.35 10.60
CA ARG A 132 -7.43 -8.47 11.44
C ARG A 132 -6.12 -8.04 10.75
N GLY A 133 -5.50 -8.94 9.98
CA GLY A 133 -4.30 -8.61 9.21
C GLY A 133 -4.57 -7.63 8.07
N TYR A 134 -5.76 -7.70 7.46
CA TYR A 134 -6.17 -6.76 6.41
C TYR A 134 -6.51 -5.37 6.96
N GLU A 135 -7.13 -5.27 8.13
CA GLU A 135 -7.51 -3.99 8.77
C GLU A 135 -6.32 -3.04 8.99
N TYR A 136 -5.13 -3.60 9.22
CA TYR A 136 -3.89 -2.83 9.40
C TYR A 136 -3.03 -2.72 8.14
N ALA A 137 -3.51 -3.25 7.00
CA ALA A 137 -2.75 -3.28 5.78
C ALA A 137 -2.93 -2.00 4.95
N THR A 138 -1.82 -1.46 4.48
CA THR A 138 -1.76 -0.48 3.39
C THR A 138 -1.76 -1.24 2.08
N VAL A 139 -2.86 -1.16 1.32
CA VAL A 139 -3.05 -1.91 0.06
C VAL A 139 -2.95 -0.94 -1.12
N LEU A 140 -1.93 -1.14 -1.96
CA LEU A 140 -1.62 -0.25 -3.08
C LEU A 140 -1.51 -1.02 -4.39
N PRO A 141 -2.31 -0.70 -5.42
CA PRO A 141 -2.13 -1.26 -6.75
C PRO A 141 -0.73 -0.98 -7.30
N LEU A 142 -0.06 -2.04 -7.75
CA LEU A 142 1.25 -1.95 -8.40
C LEU A 142 1.05 -2.07 -9.91
N TYR A 143 0.99 -3.29 -10.43
CA TYR A 143 0.76 -3.52 -11.86
C TYR A 143 -0.71 -3.69 -12.17
N LEU A 144 -1.21 -2.93 -13.14
CA LEU A 144 -2.58 -3.06 -13.62
C LEU A 144 -2.69 -2.76 -15.11
N TYR A 145 -3.78 -3.19 -15.72
CA TYR A 145 -4.21 -2.75 -17.04
C TYR A 145 -5.70 -2.45 -17.03
N ILE A 146 -6.20 -1.77 -18.07
CA ILE A 146 -7.63 -1.52 -18.24
C ILE A 146 -8.17 -2.51 -19.28
N ASP A 147 -9.24 -3.23 -18.93
CA ASP A 147 -9.87 -4.19 -19.83
C ASP A 147 -10.77 -3.50 -20.87
N ASP A 148 -11.41 -4.29 -21.74
CA ASP A 148 -12.32 -3.79 -22.78
C ASP A 148 -13.57 -3.09 -22.23
N ASN A 149 -13.92 -3.33 -20.96
CA ASN A 149 -15.07 -2.74 -20.28
C ASN A 149 -14.67 -1.50 -19.44
N GLU A 150 -13.49 -0.94 -19.71
CA GLU A 150 -12.88 0.15 -18.95
C GLU A 150 -12.68 -0.15 -17.45
N GLN A 151 -12.62 -1.43 -17.07
CA GLN A 151 -12.41 -1.83 -15.67
C GLN A 151 -10.92 -2.10 -15.39
N PRO A 152 -10.40 -1.64 -14.24
CA PRO A 152 -9.04 -1.97 -13.84
C PRO A 152 -8.93 -3.45 -13.51
N LYS A 153 -7.91 -4.09 -14.08
CA LYS A 153 -7.47 -5.44 -13.73
C LYS A 153 -6.12 -5.37 -13.06
N TYR A 154 -6.07 -5.75 -11.79
CA TYR A 154 -4.84 -5.72 -11.01
C TYR A 154 -4.04 -7.00 -11.27
N ILE A 155 -2.86 -6.84 -11.84
CA ILE A 155 -1.89 -7.93 -12.04
C ILE A 155 -1.14 -8.17 -10.72
N SER A 156 -0.78 -7.09 -10.02
CA SER A 156 -0.19 -7.18 -8.70
C SER A 156 -0.59 -6.02 -7.78
N ILE A 157 -0.64 -6.32 -6.49
CA ILE A 157 -0.98 -5.38 -5.42
C ILE A 157 0.11 -5.47 -4.35
N SER A 158 0.64 -4.32 -3.94
CA SER A 158 1.54 -4.22 -2.79
C SER A 158 0.70 -4.15 -1.52
N VAL A 159 0.98 -5.05 -0.58
CA VAL A 159 0.38 -5.06 0.75
C VAL A 159 1.48 -4.77 1.75
N GLY A 160 1.25 -3.75 2.56
CA GLY A 160 2.25 -3.17 3.42
C GLY A 160 1.69 -2.86 4.81
N TYR A 161 2.58 -2.60 5.77
CA TYR A 161 2.19 -2.37 7.16
C TYR A 161 2.98 -1.21 7.73
N ASP A 162 2.26 -0.14 8.08
CA ASP A 162 2.80 1.08 8.64
C ASP A 162 2.56 1.14 10.16
N PHE A 163 3.55 1.59 10.92
CA PHE A 163 3.45 1.79 12.36
C PHE A 163 4.08 3.11 12.78
N GLU A 164 3.51 3.77 13.78
CA GLU A 164 4.04 5.03 14.30
C GLU A 164 5.07 4.77 15.40
N VAL A 165 6.24 5.39 15.29
CA VAL A 165 7.19 5.46 16.41
C VAL A 165 7.27 6.88 16.95
N THR A 166 7.27 7.00 18.27
CA THR A 166 7.60 8.26 18.93
C THR A 166 9.10 8.32 19.13
N LYS A 167 9.75 9.32 18.54
CA LYS A 167 11.15 9.66 18.83
C LYS A 167 11.18 10.81 19.83
N TYR A 168 12.01 10.68 20.86
CA TYR A 168 12.22 11.73 21.86
C TYR A 168 13.51 12.49 21.53
N GLY A 169 13.46 13.82 21.63
CA GLY A 169 14.54 14.72 21.27
C GLY A 169 14.05 16.16 21.17
N LEU A 170 14.95 17.12 21.05
CA LEU A 170 14.60 18.51 20.80
C LEU A 170 14.38 18.71 19.30
N TYR A 171 13.13 18.88 18.91
CA TYR A 171 12.73 19.20 17.54
C TYR A 171 12.17 20.60 17.50
N GLY A 172 12.47 21.40 16.48
CA GLY A 172 11.90 22.73 16.35
C GLY A 172 12.22 23.37 15.02
N ASP A 173 11.38 24.31 14.65
CA ASP A 173 11.53 25.21 13.50
C ASP A 173 11.24 26.62 14.02
N GLU A 174 11.99 27.61 13.55
CA GLU A 174 11.93 29.01 14.00
C GLU A 174 10.50 29.61 13.88
N GLY A 175 9.60 28.98 13.10
CA GLY A 175 8.18 29.35 13.01
C GLY A 175 7.16 28.44 13.72
N ARG A 176 7.58 27.32 14.34
CA ARG A 176 6.65 26.32 14.94
C ARG A 176 6.93 26.00 16.42
N GLY A 177 7.94 26.64 17.02
CA GLY A 177 8.37 26.36 18.39
C GLY A 177 9.15 25.06 18.49
N PHE A 178 9.33 24.54 19.71
CA PHE A 178 10.03 23.29 19.97
C PHE A 178 9.11 22.21 20.54
N SER A 179 9.43 20.94 20.27
CA SER A 179 8.79 19.75 20.82
C SER A 179 9.85 18.80 21.35
N LEU A 180 9.53 18.11 22.46
CA LEU A 180 10.36 17.06 23.06
C LEU A 180 10.17 15.69 22.40
N SER A 181 9.22 15.58 21.47
CA SER A 181 8.98 14.36 20.72
C SER A 181 8.44 14.62 19.32
N ARG A 182 8.66 13.65 18.43
CA ARG A 182 8.10 13.64 17.08
C ARG A 182 7.60 12.25 16.76
N LYS A 183 6.41 12.16 16.19
CA LYS A 183 5.90 10.93 15.57
C LYS A 183 6.52 10.73 14.20
N GLU A 184 6.94 9.51 13.91
CA GLU A 184 7.47 9.08 12.63
C GLU A 184 6.76 7.79 12.21
N THR A 185 6.13 7.82 11.04
CA THR A 185 5.59 6.61 10.43
C THR A 185 6.74 5.79 9.86
N ARG A 186 6.77 4.51 10.21
CA ARG A 186 7.73 3.54 9.67
C ARG A 186 6.99 2.43 8.96
N TYR A 187 7.62 1.94 7.91
CA TYR A 187 7.11 0.86 7.10
C TYR A 187 7.86 -0.45 7.39
N VAL A 188 7.14 -1.56 7.45
CA VAL A 188 7.73 -2.89 7.43
C VAL A 188 7.98 -3.28 5.99
N LYS A 189 9.25 -3.32 5.56
CA LYS A 189 9.63 -3.85 4.24
C LYS A 189 9.26 -5.33 4.14
N GLY A 190 8.05 -5.61 3.68
CA GLY A 190 7.65 -6.94 3.22
C GLY A 190 8.41 -7.30 1.95
N GLY A 191 9.01 -8.48 1.93
CA GLY A 191 9.75 -9.03 0.78
C GLY A 191 9.08 -10.26 0.16
N ASN A 192 7.91 -10.62 0.66
CA ASN A 192 7.21 -11.83 0.24
C ASN A 192 6.56 -11.62 -1.14
N LYS A 193 6.44 -12.71 -1.90
CA LYS A 193 5.62 -12.77 -3.11
C LYS A 193 4.56 -13.84 -2.90
N PHE A 194 3.29 -13.46 -3.00
CA PHE A 194 2.15 -14.36 -2.89
C PHE A 194 1.52 -14.54 -4.26
N TYR A 195 1.56 -15.75 -4.81
CA TYR A 195 0.90 -16.06 -6.07
C TYR A 195 -0.53 -16.53 -5.77
N ILE A 196 -1.51 -15.70 -6.12
CA ILE A 196 -2.92 -15.96 -5.78
C ILE A 196 -3.45 -17.19 -6.52
N GLU A 197 -2.94 -17.47 -7.72
CA GLU A 197 -3.23 -18.68 -8.49
C GLU A 197 -2.86 -19.97 -7.74
N ASP A 198 -1.90 -19.93 -6.80
CA ASP A 198 -1.50 -21.10 -6.02
C ASP A 198 -2.51 -21.41 -4.90
N LEU A 199 -3.42 -20.49 -4.57
CA LEU A 199 -4.52 -20.71 -3.61
C LEU A 199 -5.73 -21.40 -4.24
N GLU A 200 -5.78 -21.50 -5.56
CA GLU A 200 -6.92 -22.05 -6.31
C GLU A 200 -6.69 -23.50 -6.77
N ARG A 201 -5.54 -24.08 -6.43
CA ARG A 201 -5.17 -25.48 -6.70
C ARG A 201 -5.45 -26.37 -5.50
#